data_AF-A0A433Q7K4-F1
#
_entry.id   AF-A0A433Q7K4-F1
#
_cell.length_a   1.000
_cell.length_b   1.000
_cell.length_c   1.000
_cell.angle_alpha   90.00
_cell.angle_beta   90.00
_cell.angle_gamma   90.00
#
_symmetry.space_group_name_H-M   'P 1'
#
loop_
_entity.id
_entity.type
_entity.pdbx_description
1 polymer ?
#
loop_
_entity_poly.entity_id
_entity_poly.type
_entity_poly.pdbx_seq_one_letter_code
_entity_poly.pdbx_strand_id
1 'polypeptide(L)'
;MWEELRVTETIGVSFPHPFISIISISKGKKLLPRVARHCHPDQILTMLTMLVANFEFLDVCRTPVLFDPVTGLVNSVAADAAELFMNTIVPPMLAFVVEAPFRIVIGLMALFLDRNDVVWVARSKAGLAFLTMFLSRAEMLKQGAGALQAMPLPEQRELTQWQELYTRLFATLQTHFLSLFPPVVPVTALPALAAAADDMYVWQFLAAMAVGASMEQQHVLVTEVRERVLENVVVASNHRLPEDKARHKIANVNLFLHALGLDASQVAIPAT
;
A
#
# COMPACT_ATOMS: atom_id res chain seq x y z
N MET A 1 -25.83 4.03 16.23
CA MET A 1 -24.60 4.44 15.50
C MET A 1 -24.14 3.35 14.55
N TRP A 2 -23.86 2.13 15.03
CA TRP A 2 -23.42 1.02 14.17
C TRP A 2 -24.42 0.66 13.05
N GLU A 3 -25.71 0.57 13.38
CA GLU A 3 -26.78 0.28 12.41
C GLU A 3 -26.88 1.34 11.30
N GLU A 4 -26.65 2.62 11.63
CA GLU A 4 -26.68 3.74 10.68
C GLU A 4 -25.55 3.70 9.66
N LEU A 5 -24.41 3.06 9.99
CA LEU A 5 -23.31 2.88 9.04
C LEU A 5 -23.60 1.81 7.99
N ARG A 6 -24.63 0.99 8.21
CA ARG A 6 -25.08 -0.06 7.28
C ARG A 6 -23.92 -0.97 6.83
N VAL A 7 -22.98 -1.25 7.73
CA VAL A 7 -21.79 -2.08 7.44
C VAL A 7 -22.17 -3.55 7.24
N THR A 8 -23.24 -4.00 7.90
CA THR A 8 -23.74 -5.38 7.84
C THR A 8 -24.73 -5.62 6.71
N GLU A 9 -24.99 -4.62 5.85
CA GLU A 9 -25.80 -4.86 4.65
C GLU A 9 -25.09 -5.86 3.73
N THR A 10 -25.86 -6.68 3.03
CA THR A 10 -25.31 -7.72 2.17
C THR A 10 -24.68 -7.11 0.93
N ILE A 11 -23.47 -7.58 0.61
CA ILE A 11 -22.75 -7.18 -0.61
C ILE A 11 -23.61 -7.55 -1.82
N GLY A 12 -23.82 -6.59 -2.73
CA GLY A 12 -24.58 -6.79 -3.97
C GLY A 12 -26.02 -6.30 -3.95
N VAL A 13 -26.57 -5.89 -2.80
CA VAL A 13 -27.91 -5.28 -2.73
C VAL A 13 -27.92 -3.82 -3.16
N SER A 14 -26.84 -3.09 -2.89
CA SER A 14 -26.63 -1.71 -3.32
C SER A 14 -25.23 -1.53 -3.89
N PHE A 15 -25.12 -0.76 -4.97
CA PHE A 15 -23.86 -0.54 -5.67
C PHE A 15 -23.63 0.96 -5.91
N PRO A 16 -22.61 1.59 -5.29
CA PRO A 16 -21.70 1.01 -4.29
C PRO A 16 -22.39 0.75 -2.94
N HIS A 17 -21.86 -0.19 -2.16
CA HIS A 17 -22.36 -0.51 -0.81
C HIS A 17 -22.45 0.76 0.06
N PRO A 18 -23.42 0.91 0.99
CA PRO A 18 -23.70 2.20 1.62
C PRO A 18 -22.55 2.67 2.50
N PHE A 19 -21.88 1.75 3.18
CA PHE A 19 -20.64 2.04 3.91
C PHE A 19 -19.56 2.64 2.99
N ILE A 20 -19.41 2.09 1.78
CA ILE A 20 -18.44 2.55 0.77
C ILE A 20 -18.84 3.93 0.23
N SER A 21 -20.13 4.18 0.05
CA SER A 21 -20.66 5.49 -0.32
C SER A 21 -20.37 6.55 0.75
N ILE A 22 -20.54 6.20 2.04
CA ILE A 22 -20.26 7.11 3.16
C ILE A 22 -18.77 7.48 3.18
N ILE A 23 -17.87 6.50 3.11
CA ILE A 23 -16.42 6.76 3.15
C ILE A 23 -15.89 7.39 1.87
N SER A 24 -16.65 7.39 0.76
CA SER A 24 -16.28 8.11 -0.46
C SER A 24 -16.38 9.63 -0.28
N ILE A 25 -17.14 10.13 0.71
CA ILE A 25 -17.29 11.56 0.98
C ILE A 25 -16.35 12.01 2.09
N SER A 26 -15.75 13.20 1.97
CA SER A 26 -14.77 13.73 2.95
C SER A 26 -15.31 13.79 4.39
N LYS A 27 -16.60 14.09 4.58
CA LYS A 27 -17.25 14.08 5.91
C LYS A 27 -17.31 12.66 6.49
N GLY A 28 -17.61 11.65 5.68
CA GLY A 28 -17.62 10.26 6.11
C GLY A 28 -16.22 9.76 6.45
N LYS A 29 -15.19 10.13 5.66
CA LYS A 29 -13.78 9.82 5.97
C LYS A 29 -13.39 10.34 7.36
N LYS A 30 -13.71 11.60 7.66
CA LYS A 30 -13.44 12.25 8.97
C LYS A 30 -14.26 11.68 10.13
N LEU A 31 -15.41 11.05 9.84
CA LEU A 31 -16.27 10.45 10.85
C LEU A 31 -15.72 9.11 11.34
N LEU A 32 -15.12 8.30 10.46
CA LEU A 32 -14.71 6.93 10.78
C LEU A 32 -13.78 6.82 12.01
N PRO A 33 -12.73 7.66 12.19
CA PRO A 33 -11.89 7.58 13.39
C PRO A 33 -12.67 7.79 14.70
N ARG A 34 -13.72 8.61 14.65
CA ARG A 34 -14.55 8.90 15.83
C ARG A 34 -15.48 7.73 16.14
N VAL A 35 -16.03 7.12 15.11
CA VAL A 35 -16.84 5.90 15.24
C VAL A 35 -15.99 4.75 15.77
N ALA A 36 -14.82 4.52 15.17
CA ALA A 36 -13.93 3.40 15.49
C ALA A 36 -13.52 3.39 16.97
N ARG A 37 -13.37 4.56 17.61
CA ARG A 37 -13.09 4.68 19.07
C ARG A 37 -14.20 4.12 19.97
N HIS A 38 -15.41 4.00 19.47
CA HIS A 38 -16.56 3.48 20.22
C HIS A 38 -16.97 2.08 19.72
N CYS A 39 -16.23 1.50 18.78
CA CYS A 39 -16.49 0.18 18.23
C CYS A 39 -15.75 -0.89 19.02
N HIS A 40 -16.38 -2.05 19.18
CA HIS A 40 -15.71 -3.25 19.65
C HIS A 40 -14.75 -3.79 18.57
N PRO A 41 -13.71 -4.58 18.94
CA PRO A 41 -12.80 -5.19 17.97
C PRO A 41 -13.51 -5.94 16.84
N ASP A 42 -14.59 -6.68 17.14
CA ASP A 42 -15.36 -7.40 16.13
C ASP A 42 -16.07 -6.47 15.13
N GLN A 43 -16.51 -5.30 15.59
CA GLN A 43 -17.09 -4.27 14.73
C GLN A 43 -16.01 -3.62 13.84
N ILE A 44 -14.81 -3.39 14.39
CA ILE A 44 -13.68 -2.88 13.60
C ILE A 44 -13.26 -3.91 12.54
N LEU A 45 -13.20 -5.19 12.90
CA LEU A 45 -12.96 -6.28 11.96
C LEU A 45 -14.01 -6.31 10.85
N THR A 46 -15.29 -6.13 11.19
CA THR A 46 -16.38 -6.10 10.22
C THR A 46 -16.25 -4.90 9.26
N MET A 47 -15.92 -3.72 9.77
CA MET A 47 -15.64 -2.54 8.92
C MET A 47 -14.45 -2.77 8.00
N LEU A 48 -13.36 -3.32 8.53
CA LEU A 48 -12.14 -3.61 7.78
C LEU A 48 -12.42 -4.65 6.68
N THR A 49 -13.19 -5.70 6.99
CA THR A 49 -13.61 -6.74 6.06
C THR A 49 -14.45 -6.13 4.92
N MET A 50 -15.40 -5.27 5.26
CA MET A 50 -16.25 -4.60 4.25
C MET A 50 -15.46 -3.62 3.38
N LEU A 51 -14.50 -2.91 3.96
CA LEU A 51 -13.58 -2.01 3.26
C LEU A 51 -12.71 -2.79 2.27
N VAL A 52 -12.09 -3.88 2.72
CA VAL A 52 -11.22 -4.75 1.91
C VAL A 52 -11.99 -5.44 0.79
N ALA A 53 -13.22 -5.90 1.05
CA ALA A 53 -14.05 -6.58 0.06
C ALA A 53 -14.58 -5.67 -1.07
N ASN A 54 -14.52 -4.36 -0.91
CA ASN A 54 -15.03 -3.36 -1.86
C ASN A 54 -13.98 -2.28 -2.17
N PHE A 55 -12.70 -2.62 -2.02
CA PHE A 55 -11.62 -1.67 -2.08
C PHE A 55 -11.51 -1.02 -3.46
N GLU A 56 -11.75 -1.78 -4.53
CA GLU A 56 -11.77 -1.29 -5.91
C GLU A 56 -12.82 -0.20 -6.17
N PHE A 57 -13.90 -0.16 -5.37
CA PHE A 57 -14.98 0.82 -5.53
C PHE A 57 -14.73 2.13 -4.78
N LEU A 58 -13.66 2.22 -3.99
CA LEU A 58 -13.30 3.45 -3.30
C LEU A 58 -12.89 4.55 -4.28
N ASP A 59 -13.29 5.78 -3.98
CA ASP A 59 -12.91 6.96 -4.74
C ASP A 59 -11.38 7.13 -4.85
N VAL A 60 -10.65 6.73 -3.82
CA VAL A 60 -9.18 6.77 -3.76
C VAL A 60 -8.49 5.78 -4.72
N CYS A 61 -9.20 4.73 -5.15
CA CYS A 61 -8.70 3.74 -6.11
C CYS A 61 -9.09 4.08 -7.56
N ARG A 62 -10.17 4.85 -7.75
CA ARG A 62 -10.68 5.23 -9.08
C ARG A 62 -9.88 6.30 -9.79
N THR A 63 -8.99 7.00 -9.07
CA THR A 63 -8.23 8.12 -9.62
C THR A 63 -6.72 7.87 -9.63
N PRO A 64 -6.23 6.81 -10.29
CA PRO A 64 -4.78 6.60 -10.42
C PRO A 64 -4.12 7.67 -11.30
N VAL A 65 -4.89 8.37 -12.13
CA VAL A 65 -4.41 9.46 -12.98
C VAL A 65 -4.42 10.76 -12.17
N LEU A 66 -3.43 10.91 -11.29
CA LEU A 66 -3.13 12.19 -10.67
C LEU A 66 -2.69 13.23 -11.69
N PHE A 67 -2.15 12.80 -12.83
CA PHE A 67 -1.62 13.67 -13.87
C PHE A 67 -2.19 13.29 -15.23
N ASP A 68 -2.91 14.21 -15.86
CA ASP A 68 -3.34 14.06 -17.25
C ASP A 68 -2.21 14.58 -18.18
N PRO A 69 -1.55 13.71 -18.97
CA PRO A 69 -0.48 14.12 -19.87
C PRO A 69 -0.95 15.00 -21.02
N VAL A 70 -2.26 15.02 -21.33
CA VAL A 70 -2.85 15.83 -22.40
C VAL A 70 -3.13 17.25 -21.92
N THR A 71 -3.67 17.40 -20.70
CA THR A 71 -4.01 18.73 -20.14
C THR A 71 -2.93 19.30 -19.23
N GLY A 72 -1.97 18.48 -18.79
CA GLY A 72 -0.94 18.84 -17.81
C GLY A 72 -1.50 19.15 -16.41
N LEU A 73 -2.81 18.92 -16.20
CA LEU A 73 -3.50 19.23 -14.96
C LEU A 73 -3.41 18.06 -13.99
N VAL A 74 -3.28 18.41 -12.72
CA VAL A 74 -3.38 17.44 -11.63
C VAL A 74 -4.74 17.47 -11.01
N ASN A 75 -5.31 16.28 -10.79
CA ASN A 75 -6.56 16.15 -10.05
C ASN A 75 -6.30 16.34 -8.55
N SER A 76 -6.16 17.60 -8.14
CA SER A 76 -5.91 17.98 -6.75
C SER A 76 -7.00 17.48 -5.80
N VAL A 77 -8.26 17.45 -6.25
CA VAL A 77 -9.39 16.94 -5.45
C VAL A 77 -9.20 15.46 -5.12
N ALA A 78 -8.73 14.67 -6.08
CA ALA A 78 -8.45 13.25 -5.84
C ALA A 78 -7.20 13.03 -4.97
N ALA A 79 -6.17 13.86 -5.16
CA ALA A 79 -4.98 13.84 -4.29
C ALA A 79 -5.37 14.13 -2.83
N ASP A 80 -6.14 15.19 -2.60
CA ASP A 80 -6.63 15.59 -1.27
C ASP A 80 -7.53 14.51 -0.66
N ALA A 81 -8.38 13.86 -1.47
CA ALA A 81 -9.22 12.74 -1.01
C ALA A 81 -8.39 11.52 -0.59
N ALA A 82 -7.33 11.20 -1.35
CA ALA A 82 -6.39 10.14 -1.01
C ALA A 82 -5.60 10.46 0.25
N GLU A 83 -5.08 11.68 0.40
CA GLU A 83 -4.40 12.12 1.62
C GLU A 83 -5.33 12.09 2.84
N LEU A 84 -6.57 12.56 2.67
CA LEU A 84 -7.56 12.50 3.74
C LEU A 84 -7.83 11.05 4.16
N PHE A 85 -7.95 10.13 3.21
CA PHE A 85 -8.13 8.70 3.49
C PHE A 85 -6.91 8.13 4.24
N MET A 86 -5.70 8.44 3.77
CA MET A 86 -4.45 8.01 4.41
C MET A 86 -4.30 8.54 5.83
N ASN A 87 -4.76 9.76 6.12
CA ASN A 87 -4.65 10.38 7.44
C ASN A 87 -5.79 10.02 8.40
N THR A 88 -6.91 9.47 7.91
CA THR A 88 -8.08 9.19 8.73
C THR A 88 -8.43 7.71 8.80
N ILE A 89 -8.45 6.99 7.68
CA ILE A 89 -8.92 5.61 7.60
C ILE A 89 -7.79 4.62 7.89
N VAL A 90 -6.59 4.85 7.31
CA VAL A 90 -5.46 3.93 7.48
C VAL A 90 -5.03 3.79 8.95
N PRO A 91 -4.88 4.85 9.76
CA PRO A 91 -4.38 4.72 11.12
C PRO A 91 -5.20 3.79 12.04
N PRO A 92 -6.55 3.91 12.15
CA PRO A 92 -7.34 2.99 12.96
C PRO A 92 -7.34 1.55 12.40
N MET A 93 -7.25 1.38 11.09
CA MET A 93 -7.15 0.04 10.49
C MET A 93 -5.78 -0.60 10.79
N LEU A 94 -4.71 0.18 10.72
CA LEU A 94 -3.36 -0.25 11.09
C LEU A 94 -3.26 -0.63 12.56
N ALA A 95 -3.81 0.19 13.45
CA ALA A 95 -3.86 -0.11 14.88
C ALA A 95 -4.53 -1.48 15.15
N PHE A 96 -5.63 -1.77 14.45
CA PHE A 96 -6.29 -3.07 14.55
C PHE A 96 -5.44 -4.22 13.98
N VAL A 97 -4.87 -4.06 12.78
CA VAL A 97 -4.11 -5.13 12.11
C VAL A 97 -2.83 -5.51 12.87
N VAL A 98 -2.19 -4.54 13.54
CA VAL A 98 -1.02 -4.77 14.40
C VAL A 98 -1.34 -5.64 15.62
N GLU A 99 -2.60 -5.73 16.02
CA GLU A 99 -3.07 -6.60 17.11
C GLU A 99 -3.74 -7.88 16.59
N ALA A 100 -4.03 -7.95 15.29
CA ALA A 100 -4.74 -9.08 14.70
C ALA A 100 -3.87 -10.36 14.66
N PRO A 101 -4.46 -11.54 14.93
CA PRO A 101 -3.76 -12.82 14.81
C PRO A 101 -3.58 -13.23 13.34
N PHE A 102 -2.66 -14.17 13.10
CA PHE A 102 -2.23 -14.56 11.75
C PHE A 102 -3.37 -15.00 10.83
N ARG A 103 -4.31 -15.83 11.34
CA ARG A 103 -5.54 -16.21 10.62
C ARG A 103 -6.35 -15.03 10.05
N ILE A 104 -6.42 -13.92 10.79
CA ILE A 104 -7.19 -12.74 10.36
C ILE A 104 -6.44 -12.04 9.23
N VAL A 105 -5.12 -11.93 9.32
CA VAL A 105 -4.29 -11.36 8.25
C VAL A 105 -4.39 -12.20 6.97
N ILE A 106 -4.35 -13.53 7.08
CA ILE A 106 -4.57 -14.45 5.96
C ILE A 106 -5.96 -14.23 5.35
N GLY A 107 -7.01 -14.19 6.17
CA GLY A 107 -8.38 -13.99 5.71
C GLY A 107 -8.58 -12.64 5.01
N LEU A 108 -8.01 -11.57 5.55
CA LEU A 108 -8.05 -10.23 4.94
C LEU A 108 -7.28 -10.17 3.62
N MET A 109 -6.10 -10.79 3.55
CA MET A 109 -5.32 -10.87 2.31
C MET A 109 -6.06 -11.67 1.25
N ALA A 110 -6.59 -12.86 1.59
CA ALA A 110 -7.38 -13.67 0.66
C ALA A 110 -8.59 -12.90 0.11
N LEU A 111 -9.35 -12.25 1.00
CA LEU A 111 -10.48 -11.42 0.62
C LEU A 111 -10.08 -10.27 -0.30
N PHE A 112 -8.95 -9.61 -0.02
CA PHE A 112 -8.43 -8.53 -0.86
C PHE A 112 -8.11 -9.04 -2.28
N LEU A 113 -7.45 -10.19 -2.40
CA LEU A 113 -7.06 -10.77 -3.69
C LEU A 113 -8.26 -11.33 -4.48
N ASP A 114 -9.28 -11.85 -3.81
CA ASP A 114 -10.44 -12.48 -4.48
C ASP A 114 -11.51 -11.49 -4.92
N ARG A 115 -11.61 -10.34 -4.25
CA ARG A 115 -12.71 -9.38 -4.46
C ARG A 115 -12.33 -8.14 -5.24
N ASN A 116 -11.05 -7.94 -5.54
CA ASN A 116 -10.58 -6.71 -6.19
C ASN A 116 -9.63 -7.03 -7.35
N ASP A 117 -9.63 -6.17 -8.37
CA ASP A 117 -8.50 -6.11 -9.31
C ASP A 117 -7.26 -5.55 -8.59
N VAL A 118 -6.37 -6.46 -8.18
CA VAL A 118 -5.16 -6.15 -7.41
C VAL A 118 -4.21 -5.24 -8.20
N VAL A 119 -4.09 -5.43 -9.52
CA VAL A 119 -3.21 -4.62 -10.37
C VAL A 119 -3.72 -3.18 -10.40
N TRP A 120 -5.04 -3.01 -10.53
CA TRP A 120 -5.66 -1.69 -10.48
C TRP A 120 -5.51 -1.03 -9.11
N VAL A 121 -5.85 -1.74 -8.04
CA VAL A 121 -5.83 -1.20 -6.68
C VAL A 121 -4.40 -0.86 -6.22
N ALA A 122 -3.40 -1.67 -6.58
CA ALA A 122 -2.00 -1.45 -6.24
C ALA A 122 -1.40 -0.19 -6.90
N ARG A 123 -2.05 0.42 -7.90
CA ARG A 123 -1.65 1.73 -8.43
C ARG A 123 -2.05 2.90 -7.53
N SER A 124 -2.89 2.66 -6.53
CA SER A 124 -3.30 3.68 -5.56
C SER A 124 -2.44 3.63 -4.30
N LYS A 125 -2.14 4.80 -3.72
CA LYS A 125 -1.43 4.92 -2.45
C LYS A 125 -2.14 4.17 -1.32
N ALA A 126 -3.48 4.20 -1.30
CA ALA A 126 -4.29 3.48 -0.32
C ALA A 126 -4.17 1.96 -0.47
N GLY A 127 -4.23 1.45 -1.71
CA GLY A 127 -4.10 0.02 -1.99
C GLY A 127 -2.73 -0.52 -1.56
N LEU A 128 -1.65 0.18 -1.93
CA LEU A 128 -0.31 -0.20 -1.49
C LEU A 128 -0.16 -0.15 0.03
N ALA A 129 -0.72 0.86 0.69
CA ALA A 129 -0.65 0.94 2.15
C ALA A 129 -1.28 -0.29 2.83
N PHE A 130 -2.43 -0.77 2.36
CA PHE A 130 -3.07 -1.97 2.90
C PHE A 130 -2.31 -3.25 2.58
N LEU A 131 -1.83 -3.40 1.34
CA LEU A 131 -1.00 -4.55 0.96
C LEU A 131 0.30 -4.59 1.78
N THR A 132 1.02 -3.49 1.90
CA THR A 132 2.22 -3.35 2.75
C THR A 132 1.89 -3.69 4.19
N MET A 133 0.80 -3.15 4.75
CA MET A 133 0.37 -3.43 6.11
C MET A 133 0.15 -4.93 6.36
N PHE A 134 -0.51 -5.64 5.44
CA PHE A 134 -0.72 -7.09 5.56
C PHE A 134 0.59 -7.87 5.43
N LEU A 135 1.44 -7.52 4.46
CA LEU A 135 2.76 -8.14 4.27
C LEU A 135 3.65 -7.97 5.50
N SER A 136 3.82 -6.73 5.99
CA SER A 136 4.64 -6.44 7.16
C SER A 136 4.12 -7.15 8.41
N ARG A 137 2.81 -7.15 8.64
CA ARG A 137 2.23 -7.84 9.79
C ARG A 137 2.44 -9.35 9.71
N ALA A 138 2.27 -9.95 8.53
CA ALA A 138 2.50 -11.38 8.34
C ALA A 138 3.96 -11.76 8.61
N GLU A 139 4.93 -10.99 8.10
CA GLU A 139 6.34 -11.24 8.35
C GLU A 139 6.72 -11.08 9.84
N MET A 140 6.19 -10.06 10.52
CA MET A 140 6.37 -9.91 11.97
C MET A 140 5.85 -11.12 12.75
N LEU A 141 4.67 -11.65 12.37
CA LEU A 141 4.08 -12.81 13.02
C LEU A 141 4.89 -14.09 12.77
N LYS A 142 5.41 -14.29 11.55
CA LYS A 142 6.32 -15.41 11.23
C LYS A 142 7.62 -15.36 12.03
N GLN A 143 8.16 -14.16 12.27
CA GLN A 143 9.38 -13.96 13.06
C GLN A 143 9.16 -14.08 14.58
N GLY A 144 7.94 -14.42 15.02
CA GLY A 144 7.63 -14.62 16.44
C GLY A 144 7.29 -13.34 17.20
N ALA A 145 7.09 -12.19 16.53
CA ALA A 145 6.66 -10.96 17.21
C ALA A 145 5.31 -11.13 17.94
N GLY A 146 4.47 -12.08 17.49
CA GLY A 146 3.22 -12.43 18.17
C GLY A 146 3.41 -13.02 19.57
N ALA A 147 4.58 -13.60 19.88
CA ALA A 147 4.87 -14.16 21.20
C ALA A 147 4.89 -13.07 22.29
N LEU A 148 5.33 -11.85 21.95
CA LEU A 148 5.31 -10.69 22.86
C LEU A 148 3.87 -10.24 23.19
N GLN A 149 2.90 -10.60 22.35
CA GLN A 149 1.48 -10.27 22.49
C GLN A 149 0.66 -11.47 22.99
N ALA A 150 1.30 -12.51 23.54
CA ALA A 150 0.67 -13.74 24.01
C ALA A 150 -0.22 -14.44 22.96
N MET A 151 0.07 -14.24 21.67
CA MET A 151 -0.62 -14.95 20.60
C MET A 151 0.02 -16.31 20.34
N PRO A 152 -0.76 -17.32 19.91
CA PRO A 152 -0.22 -18.60 19.49
C PRO A 152 0.72 -18.40 18.30
N LEU A 153 1.78 -19.21 18.24
CA LEU A 153 2.64 -19.26 17.06
C LEU A 153 1.82 -19.72 15.84
N PRO A 154 2.12 -19.21 14.64
CA PRO A 154 1.47 -19.66 13.41
C PRO A 154 1.54 -21.17 13.23
N GLU A 155 0.40 -21.79 12.91
CA GLU A 155 0.37 -23.21 12.58
C GLU A 155 0.97 -23.46 11.19
N GLN A 156 1.48 -24.67 10.94
CA GLN A 156 2.05 -25.04 9.64
C GLN A 156 1.04 -24.82 8.49
N ARG A 157 -0.25 -25.08 8.74
CA ARG A 157 -1.32 -24.85 7.76
C ARG A 157 -1.45 -23.37 7.40
N GLU A 158 -1.39 -22.49 8.39
CA GLU A 158 -1.48 -21.04 8.18
C GLU A 158 -0.28 -20.52 7.38
N LEU A 159 0.92 -21.04 7.66
CA LEU A 159 2.13 -20.71 6.91
C LEU A 159 2.02 -21.11 5.43
N THR A 160 1.50 -22.31 5.15
CA THR A 160 1.25 -22.77 3.77
C THR A 160 0.23 -21.88 3.06
N GLN A 161 -0.91 -21.58 3.72
CA GLN A 161 -1.94 -20.71 3.15
C GLN A 161 -1.39 -19.31 2.85
N TRP A 162 -0.62 -18.73 3.77
CA TRP A 162 0.03 -17.45 3.53
C TRP A 162 0.99 -17.50 2.34
N GLN A 163 1.78 -18.58 2.21
CA GLN A 163 2.73 -18.72 1.10
C GLN A 163 2.02 -18.79 -0.25
N GLU A 164 0.89 -19.48 -0.33
CA GLU A 164 0.05 -19.54 -1.53
C GLU A 164 -0.50 -18.15 -1.90
N LEU A 165 -1.05 -17.41 -0.93
CA LEU A 165 -1.55 -16.06 -1.13
C LEU A 165 -0.45 -15.08 -1.54
N TYR A 166 0.72 -15.15 -0.90
CA TYR A 166 1.89 -14.35 -1.25
C TYR A 166 2.35 -14.64 -2.68
N THR A 167 2.44 -15.92 -3.06
CA THR A 167 2.85 -16.32 -4.41
C THR A 167 1.84 -15.84 -5.45
N ARG A 168 0.54 -15.92 -5.16
CA ARG A 168 -0.53 -15.40 -6.02
C ARG A 168 -0.46 -13.87 -6.17
N LEU A 169 -0.27 -13.14 -5.07
CA LEU A 169 -0.07 -11.69 -5.09
C LEU A 169 1.15 -11.33 -5.97
N PHE A 170 2.28 -12.00 -5.75
CA PHE A 170 3.49 -11.79 -6.53
C PHE A 170 3.26 -12.02 -8.02
N ALA A 171 2.70 -13.17 -8.39
CA ALA A 171 2.41 -13.51 -9.79
C ALA A 171 1.43 -12.54 -10.45
N THR A 172 0.48 -11.99 -9.69
CA THR A 172 -0.49 -10.99 -10.19
C THR A 172 0.18 -9.65 -10.46
N LEU A 173 1.17 -9.26 -9.65
CA LEU A 173 1.89 -7.98 -9.80
C LEU A 173 3.14 -8.07 -10.66
N GLN A 174 3.61 -9.28 -10.96
CA GLN A 174 4.70 -9.50 -11.90
C GLN A 174 4.35 -8.84 -13.25
N THR A 175 5.33 -8.21 -13.89
CA THR A 175 5.22 -7.34 -15.07
C THR A 175 4.54 -5.99 -14.85
N HIS A 176 4.10 -5.70 -13.62
CA HIS A 176 3.40 -4.46 -13.27
C HIS A 176 4.10 -3.67 -12.15
N PHE A 177 5.22 -4.12 -11.59
CA PHE A 177 5.90 -3.43 -10.49
C PHE A 177 6.32 -1.99 -10.83
N LEU A 178 6.76 -1.75 -12.07
CA LEU A 178 7.06 -0.39 -12.54
C LEU A 178 5.82 0.51 -12.61
N SER A 179 4.65 -0.06 -12.89
CA SER A 179 3.40 0.71 -12.99
C SER A 179 2.85 1.18 -11.65
N LEU A 180 3.43 0.72 -10.54
CA LEU A 180 3.08 1.16 -9.18
C LEU A 180 3.63 2.55 -8.86
N PHE A 181 4.70 2.96 -9.54
CA PHE A 181 5.27 4.29 -9.38
C PHE A 181 4.33 5.34 -9.97
N PRO A 182 4.09 6.46 -9.25
CA PRO A 182 3.29 7.54 -9.79
C PRO A 182 3.96 8.08 -11.07
N PRO A 183 3.17 8.54 -12.07
CA PRO A 183 3.71 9.10 -13.29
C PRO A 183 4.64 10.28 -12.99
N VAL A 184 5.76 10.35 -13.70
CA VAL A 184 6.76 11.40 -13.53
C VAL A 184 6.15 12.73 -13.97
N VAL A 185 5.80 13.58 -13.00
CA VAL A 185 5.30 14.92 -13.27
C VAL A 185 6.49 15.79 -13.70
N PRO A 186 6.43 16.50 -14.84
CA PRO A 186 7.49 17.41 -15.26
C PRO A 186 7.74 18.48 -14.18
N VAL A 187 9.01 18.75 -13.89
CA VAL A 187 9.48 19.67 -12.83
C VAL A 187 8.92 21.10 -12.95
N THR A 188 8.36 21.46 -14.11
CA THR A 188 7.70 22.74 -14.37
C THR A 188 6.34 22.87 -13.70
N ALA A 189 5.74 21.77 -13.23
CA ALA A 189 4.49 21.80 -12.50
C ALA A 189 4.76 22.08 -11.01
N LEU A 190 4.12 23.12 -10.48
CA LEU A 190 4.21 23.72 -9.13
C LEU A 190 4.89 22.90 -8.00
N PRO A 191 5.63 23.54 -7.07
CA PRO A 191 6.31 22.87 -5.94
C PRO A 191 5.43 21.97 -5.05
N ALA A 192 4.12 22.16 -5.01
CA ALA A 192 3.17 21.25 -4.35
C ALA A 192 3.12 19.85 -5.00
N LEU A 193 3.35 19.75 -6.32
CA LEU A 193 3.37 18.50 -7.08
C LEU A 193 4.64 17.70 -6.85
N ALA A 194 5.75 18.37 -6.54
CA ALA A 194 7.00 17.71 -6.16
C ALA A 194 6.89 16.98 -4.80
N ALA A 195 6.01 17.44 -3.91
CA ALA A 195 5.69 16.75 -2.64
C ALA A 195 4.70 15.59 -2.85
N ALA A 196 3.74 15.74 -3.78
CA ALA A 196 2.82 14.68 -4.19
C ALA A 196 3.51 13.53 -4.96
N ALA A 197 4.72 13.77 -5.49
CA ALA A 197 5.54 12.79 -6.20
C ALA A 197 6.45 11.95 -5.26
N ASP A 198 6.21 11.95 -3.95
CA ASP A 198 6.95 11.09 -3.03
C ASP A 198 6.56 9.62 -3.23
N ASP A 199 7.48 8.86 -3.80
CA ASP A 199 7.34 7.44 -4.10
C ASP A 199 7.70 6.54 -2.90
N MET A 200 7.92 7.12 -1.70
CA MET A 200 8.24 6.37 -0.47
C MET A 200 7.28 5.20 -0.22
N TYR A 201 5.98 5.38 -0.41
CA TYR A 201 4.99 4.31 -0.17
C TYR A 201 5.15 3.12 -1.13
N VAL A 202 5.62 3.36 -2.36
CA VAL A 202 5.94 2.32 -3.33
C VAL A 202 7.20 1.59 -2.92
N TRP A 203 8.23 2.32 -2.48
CA TRP A 203 9.47 1.71 -1.97
C TRP A 203 9.23 0.86 -0.72
N GLN A 204 8.39 1.33 0.21
CA GLN A 204 7.99 0.57 1.39
C GLN A 204 7.26 -0.72 1.02
N PHE A 205 6.37 -0.67 0.02
CA PHE A 205 5.70 -1.85 -0.49
C PHE A 205 6.69 -2.85 -1.12
N LEU A 206 7.58 -2.38 -2.00
CA LEU A 206 8.59 -3.22 -2.63
C LEU A 206 9.54 -3.85 -1.61
N ALA A 207 9.92 -3.11 -0.57
CA ALA A 207 10.70 -3.64 0.54
C ALA A 207 9.94 -4.75 1.29
N ALA A 208 8.67 -4.53 1.62
CA ALA A 208 7.84 -5.54 2.27
C ALA A 208 7.65 -6.79 1.41
N MET A 209 7.49 -6.63 0.09
CA MET A 209 7.48 -7.75 -0.87
C MET A 209 8.82 -8.49 -0.88
N ALA A 210 9.94 -7.78 -0.92
CA ALA A 210 11.29 -8.37 -0.98
C ALA A 210 11.63 -9.23 0.25
N VAL A 211 11.20 -8.82 1.46
CA VAL A 211 11.43 -9.58 2.70
C VAL A 211 10.78 -10.97 2.65
N GLY A 212 9.57 -11.07 2.09
CA GLY A 212 8.84 -12.34 1.96
C GLY A 212 9.18 -13.16 0.71
N ALA A 213 10.00 -12.62 -0.19
CA ALA A 213 10.27 -13.20 -1.52
C ALA A 213 11.29 -14.34 -1.47
N SER A 214 11.10 -15.35 -2.32
CA SER A 214 12.17 -16.31 -2.63
C SER A 214 13.30 -15.64 -3.42
N MET A 215 14.47 -16.29 -3.51
CA MET A 215 15.60 -15.77 -4.30
C MET A 215 15.24 -15.49 -5.77
N GLU A 216 14.42 -16.35 -6.38
CA GLU A 216 13.93 -16.17 -7.75
C GLU A 216 13.01 -14.94 -7.85
N GLN A 217 12.09 -14.79 -6.90
CA GLN A 217 11.17 -13.65 -6.84
C GLN A 217 11.93 -12.33 -6.58
N GLN A 218 12.95 -12.34 -5.72
CA GLN A 218 13.83 -11.19 -5.49
C GLN A 218 14.56 -10.79 -6.78
N HIS A 219 15.07 -11.76 -7.55
CA HIS A 219 15.69 -11.47 -8.84
C HIS A 219 14.70 -10.83 -9.84
N VAL A 220 13.46 -11.32 -9.90
CA VAL A 220 12.40 -10.71 -10.72
C VAL A 220 12.11 -9.27 -10.28
N LEU A 221 11.93 -9.03 -8.98
CA LEU A 221 11.70 -7.68 -8.42
C LEU A 221 12.81 -6.72 -8.83
N VAL A 222 14.07 -7.09 -8.57
CA VAL A 222 15.24 -6.26 -8.92
C VAL A 222 15.31 -5.99 -10.41
N THR A 223 14.99 -6.99 -11.24
CA THR A 223 15.03 -6.84 -12.70
C THR A 223 13.97 -5.85 -13.18
N GLU A 224 12.74 -5.95 -12.70
CA GLU A 224 11.66 -5.05 -13.12
C GLU A 224 11.89 -3.62 -12.64
N VAL A 225 12.35 -3.39 -11.41
CA VAL A 225 12.52 -2.03 -10.86
C VAL A 225 13.90 -1.42 -11.12
N ARG A 226 14.80 -2.14 -11.81
CA ARG A 226 16.20 -1.72 -12.05
C ARG A 226 16.28 -0.31 -12.64
N GLU A 227 15.53 -0.05 -13.70
CA GLU A 227 15.59 1.23 -14.41
C GLU A 227 15.20 2.38 -13.46
N ARG A 228 14.19 2.16 -12.62
CA ARG A 228 13.73 3.15 -11.65
C ARG A 228 14.71 3.39 -10.50
N VAL A 229 15.43 2.35 -10.07
CA VAL A 229 16.53 2.46 -9.10
C VAL A 229 17.66 3.31 -9.70
N LEU A 230 18.10 2.98 -10.92
CA LEU A 230 19.16 3.72 -11.61
C LEU A 230 18.78 5.17 -11.85
N GLU A 231 17.55 5.44 -12.30
CA GLU A 231 17.05 6.80 -12.51
C GLU A 231 17.12 7.63 -11.21
N ASN A 232 16.63 7.10 -10.09
CA ASN A 232 16.65 7.82 -8.82
C ASN A 232 18.08 8.04 -8.29
N VAL A 233 19.00 7.07 -8.48
CA VAL A 233 20.42 7.22 -8.09
C VAL A 233 21.13 8.28 -8.95
N VAL A 234 20.90 8.27 -10.27
CA VAL A 234 21.46 9.26 -11.20
C VAL A 234 20.91 10.66 -10.93
N VAL A 235 19.61 10.77 -10.66
CA VAL A 235 18.97 12.05 -10.33
C VAL A 235 19.50 12.59 -9.00
N ALA A 236 19.80 11.74 -8.03
CA ALA A 236 20.40 12.13 -6.76
C ALA A 236 21.89 12.50 -6.86
N SER A 237 22.66 11.87 -7.75
CA SER A 237 24.10 12.13 -7.93
C SER A 237 24.38 13.36 -8.80
N ASN A 238 23.49 13.65 -9.76
CA ASN A 238 23.49 14.89 -10.50
C ASN A 238 23.16 16.02 -9.52
N HIS A 239 24.12 16.89 -9.21
CA HIS A 239 24.03 18.01 -8.24
C HIS A 239 23.00 19.11 -8.62
N ARG A 240 21.98 18.77 -9.41
CA ARG A 240 20.86 19.59 -9.84
C ARG A 240 19.75 19.67 -8.80
N LEU A 241 19.72 18.75 -7.83
CA LEU A 241 18.76 18.76 -6.72
C LEU A 241 19.40 19.30 -5.43
N PRO A 242 18.63 19.98 -4.56
CA PRO A 242 19.06 20.27 -3.20
C PRO A 242 19.49 18.98 -2.48
N GLU A 243 20.56 19.08 -1.68
CA GLU A 243 21.19 17.92 -1.02
C GLU A 243 20.19 17.12 -0.18
N ASP A 244 19.27 17.79 0.52
CA ASP A 244 18.23 17.14 1.33
C ASP A 244 17.28 16.26 0.48
N LYS A 245 16.92 16.72 -0.73
CA LYS A 245 16.05 15.95 -1.64
C LYS A 245 16.79 14.78 -2.27
N ALA A 246 18.07 14.95 -2.58
CA ALA A 246 18.91 13.86 -3.07
C ALA A 246 19.07 12.76 -2.01
N ARG A 247 19.37 13.14 -0.76
CA ARG A 247 19.44 12.21 0.38
C ARG A 247 18.12 11.48 0.62
N HIS A 248 16.98 12.18 0.55
CA HIS A 248 15.66 11.56 0.69
C HIS A 248 15.40 10.50 -0.40
N LYS A 249 15.74 10.80 -1.66
CA LYS A 249 15.58 9.83 -2.76
C LYS A 249 16.44 8.58 -2.57
N ILE A 250 17.69 8.74 -2.16
CA ILE A 250 18.56 7.59 -1.86
C ILE A 250 18.04 6.79 -0.66
N ALA A 251 17.56 7.47 0.40
CA ALA A 251 16.97 6.80 1.55
C ALA A 251 15.75 5.95 1.16
N ASN A 252 14.86 6.48 0.31
CA ASN A 252 13.72 5.74 -0.22
C ASN A 252 14.14 4.48 -0.98
N VAL A 253 15.11 4.58 -1.89
CA VAL A 253 15.64 3.43 -2.64
C VAL A 253 16.30 2.41 -1.70
N ASN A 254 17.03 2.89 -0.69
CA ASN A 254 17.71 2.04 0.28
C ASN A 254 16.73 1.20 1.13
N LEU A 255 15.50 1.65 1.36
CA LEU A 255 14.48 0.82 2.02
C LEU A 255 14.30 -0.53 1.29
N PHE A 256 14.25 -0.50 -0.04
CA PHE A 256 14.12 -1.69 -0.87
C PHE A 256 15.44 -2.47 -0.97
N LEU A 257 16.57 -1.78 -1.16
CA LEU A 257 17.87 -2.45 -1.29
C LEU A 257 18.27 -3.14 0.02
N HIS A 258 18.06 -2.52 1.17
CA HIS A 258 18.36 -3.12 2.49
C HIS A 258 17.51 -4.37 2.74
N ALA A 259 16.25 -4.40 2.27
CA ALA A 259 15.41 -5.61 2.34
C ALA A 259 15.98 -6.78 1.53
N LEU A 260 16.81 -6.50 0.52
CA LEU A 260 17.54 -7.48 -0.29
C LEU A 260 18.97 -7.74 0.21
N GLY A 261 19.40 -7.08 1.28
CA GLY A 261 20.79 -7.13 1.77
C GLY A 261 21.79 -6.37 0.89
N LEU A 262 21.32 -5.43 0.07
CA LEU A 262 22.12 -4.58 -0.82
C LEU A 262 22.11 -3.12 -0.34
N ASP A 263 23.01 -2.28 -0.85
CA ASP A 263 23.01 -0.83 -0.57
C ASP A 263 23.17 0.00 -1.85
N ALA A 264 22.57 1.20 -1.91
CA ALA A 264 22.68 2.07 -3.09
C ALA A 264 24.12 2.46 -3.43
N SER A 265 25.03 2.50 -2.45
CA SER A 265 26.46 2.74 -2.69
C SER A 265 27.13 1.65 -3.53
N GLN A 266 26.54 0.46 -3.59
CA GLN A 266 27.02 -0.67 -4.38
C GLN A 266 26.49 -0.66 -5.82
N VAL A 267 25.53 0.23 -6.12
CA VAL A 267 24.98 0.38 -7.46
C VAL A 267 25.98 1.16 -8.30
N ALA A 268 26.68 0.46 -9.20
CA ALA A 268 27.61 1.07 -10.13
C ALA A 268 26.85 2.05 -11.04
N ILE A 269 27.13 3.34 -10.89
CA ILE A 269 26.64 4.36 -11.81
C ILE A 269 27.47 4.22 -13.09
N PRO A 270 26.88 3.91 -14.26
CA PRO A 270 27.64 3.90 -15.49
C PRO A 270 28.24 5.29 -15.71
N ALA A 271 29.57 5.35 -15.88
CA ALA A 271 30.26 6.59 -16.18
C ALA A 271 29.63 7.20 -17.44
N THR A 272 29.19 8.46 -17.30
CA THR A 272 28.71 9.27 -18.44
C THR A 272 29.89 9.93 -19.14
#